data_AF-A0A1H4FJG6-F1
#
_entry.id   AF-A0A1H4FJG6-F1
#
_cell.length_a   1.000
_cell.length_b   1.000
_cell.length_c   1.000
_cell.angle_alpha   90.00
_cell.angle_beta   90.00
_cell.angle_gamma   90.00
#
_symmetry.space_group_name_H-M   'P 1'
#
loop_
_entity.id
_entity.type
_entity.pdbx_description
1 polymer ?
#
loop_
_entity_poly.entity_id
_entity_poly.type
_entity_poly.pdbx_seq_one_letter_code
_entity_poly.pdbx_strand_id
1 'polypeptide(L)' 'MSFDLIKSFNFLKAPGDRFSARITNTGRKVLKISTDHGKFKASKVQYSNGTTVETYTRKR' A
#
# COMPACT_ATOMS: atom_id res chain seq x y z
N MET A 1 -13.28 -14.12 5.80
CA MET A 1 -11.90 -14.25 5.31
C MET A 1 -11.12 -13.05 5.80
N SER A 2 -10.34 -13.23 6.87
CA SER A 2 -9.53 -12.17 7.48
C SER A 2 -8.27 -11.97 6.63
N PHE A 3 -7.98 -10.72 6.25
CA PHE A 3 -6.79 -10.38 5.45
C PHE A 3 -5.53 -10.55 6.30
N ASP A 4 -4.92 -11.72 6.20
CA ASP A 4 -3.68 -12.11 6.87
C ASP A 4 -2.45 -11.50 6.16
N LEU A 5 -2.45 -10.15 6.03
CA LEU A 5 -1.45 -9.35 5.30
C LEU A 5 -0.05 -9.34 5.92
N ILE A 6 0.14 -9.96 7.10
CA ILE A 6 1.38 -9.87 7.89
C ILE A 6 2.21 -11.17 7.81
N LYS A 7 1.63 -12.30 7.37
CA LYS A 7 2.35 -13.59 7.32
C LYS A 7 3.32 -13.74 6.13
N SER A 8 3.29 -12.84 5.15
CA SER A 8 4.17 -12.87 3.98
C SER A 8 4.95 -11.56 3.86
N PHE A 9 6.00 -11.41 4.67
CA PHE A 9 6.97 -10.30 4.61
C PHE A 9 7.77 -10.20 3.28
N ASN A 10 7.35 -10.89 2.22
CA ASN A 10 8.04 -10.98 0.94
C ASN A 10 7.40 -10.10 -0.16
N PHE A 11 6.81 -8.97 0.23
CA PHE A 11 6.19 -8.01 -0.70
C PHE A 11 7.17 -7.01 -1.31
N LEU A 12 8.34 -6.81 -0.69
CA LEU A 12 9.49 -6.10 -1.29
C LEU A 12 10.52 -7.15 -1.69
N LYS A 13 10.75 -7.33 -2.99
CA LYS A 13 11.55 -8.44 -3.52
C LYS A 13 12.85 -7.98 -4.17
N ALA A 14 12.90 -6.73 -4.63
CA ALA A 14 14.04 -6.18 -5.35
C ALA A 14 14.55 -4.88 -4.70
N PRO A 15 15.84 -4.54 -4.86
CA PRO A 15 16.37 -3.23 -4.50
C PRO A 15 15.54 -2.10 -5.13
N GLY A 16 15.20 -1.09 -4.34
CA GLY A 16 14.38 0.04 -4.78
C GLY A 16 12.86 -0.17 -4.63
N ASP A 17 12.40 -1.37 -4.27
CA ASP A 17 11.03 -1.57 -3.82
C ASP A 17 10.78 -0.80 -2.52
N ARG A 18 9.58 -0.24 -2.34
CA ARG A 18 9.21 0.57 -1.17
C ARG A 18 7.83 0.21 -0.66
N PHE A 19 7.71 0.13 0.67
CA PHE A 19 6.44 0.05 1.38
C PHE A 19 6.37 1.17 2.41
N SER A 20 5.22 1.83 2.52
CA SER A 20 4.96 2.82 3.56
C SER A 20 3.56 2.64 4.11
N ALA A 21 3.45 2.53 5.44
CA ALA A 21 2.20 2.59 6.15
C ALA A 21 2.23 3.77 7.13
N ARG A 22 1.16 4.55 7.18
CA ARG A 22 1.05 5.69 8.10
C ARG A 22 -0.40 5.94 8.48
N ILE A 23 -0.61 6.31 9.74
CA ILE A 23 -1.82 6.97 10.20
C ILE A 23 -1.57 8.47 10.22
N THR A 24 -2.43 9.23 9.56
CA THR A 24 -2.35 10.70 9.52
C THR A 24 -3.03 11.31 10.74
N ASN A 25 -2.72 12.58 11.06
CA ASN A 25 -3.32 13.30 12.19
C ASN A 25 -4.86 13.42 12.06
N THR A 26 -5.39 13.36 10.83
CA THR A 26 -6.83 13.34 10.56
C THR A 26 -7.45 11.92 10.62
N GLY A 27 -6.73 10.93 11.17
CA GLY A 27 -7.20 9.56 11.32
C GLY A 27 -7.21 8.70 10.04
N ARG A 28 -6.72 9.23 8.90
CA ARG A 28 -6.64 8.44 7.66
C ARG A 28 -5.53 7.40 7.77
N LYS A 29 -5.83 6.16 7.41
CA LYS A 29 -4.84 5.08 7.30
C LYS A 29 -4.40 4.97 5.85
N VAL A 30 -3.12 5.18 5.60
CA VAL A 30 -2.54 5.20 4.26
C VAL A 30 -1.52 4.09 4.16
N LEU A 31 -1.69 3.23 3.17
CA LEU A 31 -0.75 2.21 2.75
C LEU A 31 -0.33 2.50 1.32
N LYS A 32 0.97 2.46 1.05
CA LYS A 32 1.53 2.58 -0.30
C LYS A 32 2.58 1.52 -0.51
N ILE A 33 2.60 0.94 -1.70
CA ILE A 33 3.61 0.01 -2.17
C ILE A 33 4.06 0.44 -3.56
N SER A 34 5.35 0.32 -3.81
CA SER A 34 5.98 0.58 -5.11
C SER A 34 6.97 -0.54 -5.35
N THR A 35 6.77 -1.32 -6.40
CA THR A 35 7.65 -2.42 -6.78
C THR A 35 8.11 -2.32 -8.23
N ASP A 36 9.05 -3.16 -8.63
CA ASP A 36 9.54 -3.27 -10.01
C ASP A 36 10.11 -1.91 -10.49
N HIS A 37 10.97 -1.32 -9.64
CA HIS A 37 11.56 0.01 -9.83
C HIS A 37 10.52 1.13 -10.08
N GLY A 38 9.33 0.99 -9.48
CA GLY A 38 8.24 1.97 -9.61
C GLY A 38 7.38 1.82 -10.86
N LYS A 39 7.53 0.72 -11.61
CA LYS A 39 6.60 0.32 -12.68
C LYS A 39 5.26 -0.12 -12.11
N PHE A 40 5.26 -0.74 -10.92
CA PHE A 40 4.05 -1.05 -10.21
C PHE A 40 3.92 -0.17 -8.96
N LYS A 41 2.78 0.47 -8.80
CA LYS A 41 2.42 1.23 -7.60
C LYS A 41 1.03 0.85 -7.18
N ALA A 42 0.84 0.59 -5.90
CA ALA A 42 -0.49 0.45 -5.32
C ALA A 42 -0.60 1.27 -4.04
N SER A 43 -1.80 1.78 -3.78
CA SER A 43 -2.07 2.46 -2.52
C SER A 43 -3.49 2.20 -2.06
N LYS A 44 -3.65 2.12 -0.75
CA LYS A 44 -4.93 1.99 -0.07
C LYS A 44 -5.04 3.08 0.98
N VAL A 45 -6.08 3.89 0.90
CA VAL A 45 -6.37 4.96 1.85
C VAL A 45 -7.72 4.69 2.48
N GLN A 46 -7.75 4.46 3.78
CA GLN A 46 -8.98 4.43 4.56
C GLN A 46 -9.15 5.77 5.26
N TYR A 47 -10.27 6.43 4.98
CA TYR A 47 -10.68 7.67 5.63
C TYR A 47 -11.41 7.39 6.94
N SER A 48 -11.44 8.38 7.83
CA SER A 48 -12.11 8.30 9.13
C SER A 48 -13.62 8.09 9.03
N ASN A 49 -14.23 8.55 7.93
CA ASN A 49 -15.64 8.33 7.60
C ASN A 49 -15.95 6.92 7.07
N GLY A 50 -14.96 6.01 7.07
CA GLY A 50 -15.11 4.64 6.57
C GLY A 50 -14.87 4.48 5.06
N THR A 51 -14.76 5.56 4.28
CA THR A 51 -14.46 5.47 2.85
C THR A 51 -13.09 4.84 2.63
N THR A 52 -12.99 3.90 1.69
CA THR A 52 -11.71 3.29 1.28
C THR A 52 -11.48 3.59 -0.19
N VAL A 53 -10.32 4.17 -0.50
CA VAL A 53 -9.87 4.41 -1.87
C VAL A 53 -8.67 3.52 -2.14
N GLU A 54 -8.76 2.74 -3.21
CA GLU A 54 -7.68 1.89 -3.68
C GLU A 54 -7.22 2.39 -5.06
N THR A 55 -5.92 2.41 -5.27
CA THR A 55 -5.32 2.85 -6.54
C THR A 55 -4.25 1.85 -6.93
N TYR A 56 -4.29 1.43 -8.19
CA TYR A 56 -3.31 0.53 -8.78
C TYR A 56 -2.81 1.16 -10.08
N THR A 57 -1.50 1.23 -10.25
CA THR A 57 -0.85 1.78 -11.43
C THR A 57 0.21 0.80 -11.88
N ARG A 58 0.14 0.40 -13.15
CA ARG A 58 1.13 -0.44 -13.80
C ARG A 58 1.57 0.23 -15.10
N LYS A 59 2.86 0.56 -15.21
CA LYS A 59 3.46 1.01 -16.46
C LYS A 59 3.72 -0.22 -17.33
N ARG A 60 3.34 -0.13 -18.61
CA ARG A 60 3.69 -1.11 -19.65
C ARG A 60 4.93 -0.66 -20.39
#